data_AF-A0A6L8F206-F1
#
_entry.id   AF-A0A6L8F206-F1
#
_cell.length_a   1.000
_cell.length_b   1.000
_cell.length_c   1.000
_cell.angle_alpha   90.00
_cell.angle_beta   90.00
_cell.angle_gamma   90.00
#
_symmetry.space_group_name_H-M   'P 1'
#
loop_
_entity.id
_entity.type
_entity.pdbx_description
1 polymer ?
#
loop_
_entity_poly.entity_id
_entity_poly.type
_entity_poly.pdbx_seq_one_letter_code
_entity_poly.pdbx_strand_id
1 'polypeptide(L)'
;MKSTFHGTDALEIISPSMRLCIRTEFNEKPSTQFCVRTEFNEKAPPSDKKYTGPQNAQELMKALDADYNKGHAKTEVSVSRKGNGIETESYSSNLTISEIDARYPRVEWLQLLLDRGIIIGNFYEYASNLSNRHALALLEDNPNLWESGVLDIPPTDDWETYKAAYIDKLVEIEVTKAEIEVTIERSKEQIERAKVQIEHSKKDLEHARKQIARAQAALEHLKEPMPPQKPN
;
A
#
# COMPACT_ATOMS: atom_id res chain seq x y z
N MET A 1 12.45 -24.56 3.28
CA MET A 1 12.05 -23.83 2.06
C MET A 1 11.71 -22.41 2.48
N LYS A 2 12.40 -21.40 1.94
CA LYS A 2 12.03 -19.99 2.15
C LYS A 2 11.01 -19.63 1.08
N SER A 3 9.76 -19.42 1.48
CA SER A 3 8.69 -18.92 0.60
C SER A 3 8.84 -17.41 0.49
N THR A 4 9.03 -16.90 -0.72
CA THR A 4 9.17 -15.46 -0.98
C THR A 4 7.78 -14.90 -1.32
N PHE A 5 7.15 -14.24 -0.35
CA PHE A 5 5.85 -13.58 -0.49
C PHE A 5 5.93 -12.45 -1.54
N HIS A 6 5.04 -12.46 -2.52
CA HIS A 6 4.85 -11.40 -3.51
C HIS A 6 3.36 -10.99 -3.55
N GLY A 7 2.75 -10.75 -2.38
CA GLY A 7 1.45 -10.09 -2.31
C GLY A 7 1.62 -8.60 -2.59
N THR A 8 1.02 -8.09 -3.67
CA THR A 8 0.88 -6.66 -3.91
C THR A 8 -0.45 -6.20 -3.33
N ASP A 9 -0.42 -5.74 -2.08
CA ASP A 9 -1.52 -4.98 -1.50
C ASP A 9 -1.53 -3.59 -2.16
N ALA A 10 -2.52 -3.35 -3.01
CA ALA A 10 -2.68 -2.07 -3.69
C ALA A 10 -3.86 -1.31 -3.05
N LEU A 11 -3.52 -0.35 -2.20
CA LEU A 11 -4.43 0.74 -1.85
C LEU A 11 -4.42 1.74 -3.01
N GLU A 12 -5.36 1.59 -3.93
CA GLU A 12 -5.58 2.58 -4.99
C GLU A 12 -6.64 3.59 -4.52
N ILE A 13 -6.20 4.81 -4.23
CA ILE A 13 -7.10 5.96 -4.06
C ILE A 13 -7.40 6.49 -5.46
N ILE A 14 -8.47 5.99 -6.08
CA ILE A 14 -8.98 6.53 -7.34
C ILE A 14 -10.14 7.45 -6.97
N SER A 15 -9.84 8.73 -6.74
CA SER A 15 -10.84 9.75 -6.36
C SER A 15 -12.14 9.58 -7.17
N PRO A 16 -13.31 9.40 -6.52
CA PRO A 16 -13.62 9.48 -5.07
C PRO A 16 -13.72 8.12 -4.35
N SER A 17 -13.27 7.04 -4.97
CA SER A 17 -13.36 5.68 -4.45
C SER A 17 -12.08 5.33 -3.69
N MET A 18 -12.24 4.88 -2.44
CA MET A 18 -11.20 4.12 -1.78
C MET A 18 -11.37 2.66 -2.19
N ARG A 19 -10.34 2.09 -2.80
CA ARG A 19 -10.30 0.67 -3.13
C ARG A 19 -9.14 0.04 -2.36
N LEU A 20 -9.47 -0.83 -1.41
CA LEU A 20 -8.51 -1.75 -0.80
C LEU A 20 -8.73 -3.12 -1.45
N CYS A 21 -7.89 -3.47 -2.42
CA CYS A 21 -7.86 -4.83 -2.94
C CYS A 21 -6.63 -5.56 -2.37
N ILE A 22 -6.88 -6.65 -1.64
CA ILE A 22 -5.87 -7.61 -1.23
C ILE A 22 -5.82 -8.67 -2.32
N ARG A 23 -4.68 -8.78 -2.98
CA ARG A 23 -4.48 -9.75 -4.05
C ARG A 23 -3.41 -10.76 -3.62
N THR A 24 -3.84 -11.99 -3.35
CA THR A 24 -2.93 -13.11 -3.09
C THR A 24 -2.66 -13.80 -4.42
N GLU A 25 -1.53 -13.46 -5.06
CA GLU A 25 -1.02 -14.16 -6.23
C GLU A 25 0.14 -15.08 -5.82
N PHE A 26 -0.06 -16.40 -5.99
CA PHE A 26 1.02 -17.37 -5.91
C PHE A 26 1.23 -17.97 -7.29
N ASN A 27 2.48 -18.01 -7.75
CA ASN A 27 2.90 -18.24 -9.14
C ASN A 27 2.50 -19.60 -9.76
N GLU A 28 1.77 -20.46 -9.05
CA GLU A 28 1.25 -21.75 -9.54
C GLU A 28 -0.13 -22.14 -8.93
N LYS A 29 -0.76 -21.27 -8.12
CA LYS A 29 -2.03 -21.55 -7.42
C LYS A 29 -3.17 -20.70 -7.99
N PRO A 30 -4.44 -21.15 -7.85
CA PRO A 30 -5.60 -20.31 -8.17
C PRO A 30 -5.47 -18.96 -7.47
N SER A 31 -5.57 -17.88 -8.25
CA SER A 31 -5.49 -16.53 -7.70
C SER A 31 -6.79 -16.23 -6.99
N THR A 32 -6.67 -15.77 -5.75
CA THR A 32 -7.80 -15.23 -5.00
C THR A 32 -7.62 -13.73 -4.94
N GLN A 33 -8.64 -13.01 -5.40
CA GLN A 33 -8.71 -11.57 -5.25
C GLN A 33 -9.81 -11.26 -4.25
N PHE A 34 -9.44 -10.61 -3.17
CA PHE A 34 -10.34 -10.11 -2.15
C PHE A 34 -10.35 -8.59 -2.24
N CYS A 35 -11.49 -7.98 -2.53
CA CYS A 35 -11.56 -6.53 -2.65
C CYS A 35 -12.66 -5.95 -1.77
N VAL A 36 -12.26 -4.94 -1.00
CA VAL A 36 -13.13 -4.07 -0.22
C VAL A 36 -13.13 -2.72 -0.90
N ARG A 37 -14.26 -2.34 -1.47
CA ARG A 37 -14.44 -1.07 -2.15
C ARG A 37 -15.40 -0.20 -1.35
N THR A 38 -14.92 0.95 -0.91
CA THR A 38 -15.75 1.94 -0.23
C THR A 38 -15.84 3.18 -1.11
N GLU A 39 -17.06 3.51 -1.47
CA GLU A 39 -17.39 4.70 -2.26
C GLU A 39 -17.70 5.86 -1.32
N PHE A 40 -17.02 6.99 -1.53
CA PHE A 40 -17.31 8.24 -0.85
C PHE A 40 -17.95 9.25 -1.81
N ASN A 41 -18.81 10.10 -1.28
CA ASN A 41 -19.48 11.15 -2.03
C ASN A 41 -18.49 12.27 -2.40
N GLU A 42 -18.28 12.48 -3.70
CA GLU A 42 -17.41 13.53 -4.27
C GLU A 42 -17.69 14.94 -3.73
N LYS A 43 -18.96 15.21 -3.39
CA LYS A 43 -19.38 16.55 -2.95
C LYS A 43 -18.98 16.86 -1.51
N ALA A 44 -18.51 15.88 -0.77
CA ALA A 44 -18.02 16.01 0.60
C ALA A 44 -16.73 15.19 0.75
N PRO A 45 -15.62 15.62 0.12
CA PRO A 45 -14.38 14.86 0.16
C PRO A 45 -13.90 14.74 1.61
N PRO A 46 -13.33 13.59 1.98
CA PRO A 46 -12.81 13.40 3.31
C PRO A 46 -11.65 14.33 3.62
N SER A 47 -11.47 14.64 4.89
CA SER A 47 -10.39 15.48 5.37
C SER A 47 -9.06 14.70 5.36
N ASP A 48 -8.06 15.20 4.63
CA ASP A 48 -6.68 14.65 4.62
C ASP A 48 -5.90 14.96 5.91
N LYS A 49 -6.54 15.53 6.93
CA LYS A 49 -5.88 15.89 8.19
C LYS A 49 -5.42 14.65 8.93
N LYS A 50 -4.17 14.70 9.40
CA LYS A 50 -3.64 13.72 10.36
C LYS A 50 -4.36 13.86 11.70
N TYR A 51 -4.85 12.75 12.20
CA TYR A 51 -5.34 12.62 13.56
C TYR A 51 -4.15 12.42 14.52
N THR A 52 -4.07 13.28 15.52
CA THR A 52 -3.00 13.29 16.55
C THR A 52 -3.56 13.17 17.96
N GLY A 53 -4.86 12.90 18.08
CA GLY A 53 -5.53 12.74 19.36
C GLY A 53 -5.27 11.37 20.02
N PRO A 54 -5.89 11.13 21.18
CA PRO A 54 -5.78 9.86 21.88
C PRO A 54 -6.21 8.67 21.01
N GLN A 55 -5.45 7.58 21.07
CA GLN A 55 -5.76 6.32 20.37
C GLN A 55 -6.72 5.49 21.23
N ASN A 56 -7.99 5.92 21.28
CA ASN A 56 -9.10 5.15 21.85
C ASN A 56 -10.33 5.28 20.96
N ALA A 57 -11.22 4.30 21.01
CA ALA A 57 -12.37 4.23 20.10
C ALA A 57 -13.29 5.46 20.19
N GLN A 58 -13.56 5.97 21.39
CA GLN A 58 -14.49 7.09 21.60
C GLN A 58 -13.96 8.39 20.99
N GLU A 59 -12.68 8.71 21.20
CA GLU A 59 -12.08 9.93 20.65
C GLU A 59 -11.93 9.85 19.13
N LEU A 60 -11.60 8.68 18.57
CA LEU A 60 -11.58 8.47 17.13
C LEU A 60 -12.96 8.65 16.50
N MET A 61 -14.00 8.02 17.06
CA MET A 61 -15.38 8.17 16.60
C MET A 61 -15.80 9.64 16.66
N LYS A 62 -15.58 10.31 17.79
CA LYS A 62 -15.90 11.73 17.96
C LYS A 62 -15.21 12.63 16.92
N ALA A 63 -13.96 12.32 16.57
CA ALA A 63 -13.19 13.11 15.62
C ALA A 63 -13.55 12.83 14.15
N LEU A 64 -13.89 11.57 13.80
CA LEU A 64 -13.91 11.10 12.41
C LEU A 64 -15.28 10.58 11.93
N ASP A 65 -16.22 10.21 12.81
CA ASP A 65 -17.51 9.63 12.40
C ASP A 65 -18.38 10.60 11.61
N ALA A 66 -18.36 11.88 11.95
CA ALA A 66 -19.18 12.87 11.25
C ALA A 66 -18.80 12.94 9.76
N ASP A 67 -17.50 12.99 9.48
CA ASP A 67 -16.98 12.99 8.11
C ASP A 67 -17.21 11.63 7.44
N TYR A 68 -17.01 10.53 8.17
CA TYR A 68 -17.21 9.18 7.64
C TYR A 68 -18.66 8.95 7.23
N ASN A 69 -19.61 9.23 8.12
CA ASN A 69 -21.05 9.03 7.86
C ASN A 69 -21.59 9.98 6.78
N LYS A 70 -21.06 11.20 6.70
CA LYS A 70 -21.47 12.17 5.67
C LYS A 70 -20.92 11.79 4.30
N GLY A 71 -19.69 11.30 4.25
CA GLY A 71 -19.00 10.94 3.03
C GLY A 71 -19.35 9.55 2.52
N HIS A 72 -19.59 8.58 3.40
CA HIS A 72 -19.83 7.18 3.03
C HIS A 72 -21.11 7.04 2.20
N ALA A 73 -20.98 6.49 0.99
CA ALA A 73 -22.12 6.19 0.12
C ALA A 73 -22.45 4.70 0.13
N LYS A 74 -21.43 3.85 -0.03
CA LYS A 74 -21.58 2.40 -0.12
C LYS A 74 -20.26 1.71 0.20
N THR A 75 -20.33 0.56 0.86
CA THR A 75 -19.22 -0.41 0.87
C THR A 75 -19.66 -1.68 0.15
N GLU A 76 -18.84 -2.12 -0.78
CA GLU A 76 -19.01 -3.36 -1.52
C GLU A 76 -17.80 -4.23 -1.25
N VAL A 77 -18.04 -5.45 -0.79
CA VAL A 77 -16.99 -6.43 -0.63
C VAL A 77 -17.22 -7.53 -1.65
N SER A 78 -16.16 -7.90 -2.35
CA SER A 78 -16.18 -8.98 -3.33
C SER A 78 -15.00 -9.91 -3.13
N VAL A 79 -15.24 -11.22 -3.15
CA VAL A 79 -14.19 -12.24 -3.25
C VAL A 79 -14.36 -12.94 -4.58
N SER A 80 -13.34 -12.87 -5.42
CA SER A 80 -13.31 -13.63 -6.68
C SER A 80 -12.15 -14.61 -6.67
N ARG A 81 -12.45 -15.89 -6.87
CA ARG A 81 -11.44 -16.95 -6.99
C ARG A 81 -11.35 -17.39 -8.44
N LYS A 82 -10.18 -17.27 -9.04
CA LYS A 82 -9.93 -17.73 -10.41
C LYS A 82 -9.28 -19.11 -10.36
N GLY A 83 -10.06 -20.15 -10.67
CA GLY A 83 -9.56 -21.50 -10.86
C GLY A 83 -8.70 -21.65 -12.12
N ASN A 84 -7.89 -22.71 -12.18
CA ASN A 84 -7.07 -23.09 -13.35
C ASN A 84 -7.95 -23.65 -14.49
N GLY A 85 -8.88 -22.84 -15.01
CA GLY A 85 -9.66 -23.15 -16.22
C GLY A 85 -11.16 -23.38 -16.05
N ILE A 86 -11.73 -23.27 -14.85
CA ILE A 86 -13.16 -23.48 -14.61
C ILE A 86 -13.65 -22.42 -13.63
N GLU A 87 -14.72 -21.73 -14.04
CA GLU A 87 -15.62 -20.79 -13.33
C GLU A 87 -15.02 -19.88 -12.24
N THR A 88 -15.25 -18.58 -12.39
CA THR A 88 -14.94 -17.61 -11.33
C THR A 88 -16.05 -17.67 -10.30
N GLU A 89 -15.77 -18.26 -9.14
CA GLU A 89 -16.63 -18.08 -7.97
C GLU A 89 -16.49 -16.63 -7.50
N SER A 90 -17.61 -15.92 -7.44
CA SER A 90 -17.68 -14.53 -7.01
C SER A 90 -18.70 -14.40 -5.90
N TYR A 91 -18.22 -13.99 -4.73
CA TYR A 91 -19.04 -13.67 -3.57
C TYR A 91 -19.09 -12.16 -3.46
N SER A 92 -20.26 -11.58 -3.21
CA SER A 92 -20.38 -10.15 -2.98
C SER A 92 -21.42 -9.83 -1.93
N SER A 93 -21.19 -8.75 -1.18
CA SER A 93 -22.14 -8.26 -0.17
C SER A 93 -22.27 -6.75 -0.27
N ASN A 94 -23.51 -6.28 -0.07
CA ASN A 94 -23.91 -4.87 -0.05
C ASN A 94 -24.64 -4.55 1.27
N LEU A 95 -24.14 -5.07 2.39
CA LEU A 95 -24.69 -4.80 3.72
C LEU A 95 -24.65 -3.30 4.03
N THR A 96 -25.71 -2.83 4.67
CA THR A 96 -25.82 -1.45 5.15
C THR A 96 -24.95 -1.23 6.39
N ILE A 97 -24.61 0.03 6.67
CA ILE A 97 -23.91 0.42 7.90
C ILE A 97 -24.65 -0.11 9.14
N SER A 98 -25.98 -0.01 9.18
CA SER A 98 -26.76 -0.44 10.35
C SER A 98 -26.69 -1.95 10.58
N GLU A 99 -26.69 -2.76 9.51
CA GLU A 99 -26.52 -4.21 9.63
C GLU A 99 -25.12 -4.57 10.13
N ILE A 100 -24.09 -3.87 9.63
CA ILE A 100 -22.72 -4.06 10.09
C ILE A 100 -22.53 -3.59 11.53
N ASP A 101 -23.08 -2.45 11.92
CA ASP A 101 -22.99 -1.92 13.27
C ASP A 101 -23.74 -2.82 14.29
N ALA A 102 -24.75 -3.57 13.85
CA ALA A 102 -25.44 -4.57 14.69
C ALA A 102 -24.60 -5.82 14.95
N ARG A 103 -23.76 -6.24 13.98
CA ARG A 103 -22.88 -7.42 14.13
C ARG A 103 -21.54 -7.08 14.76
N TYR A 104 -20.97 -5.94 14.35
CA TYR A 104 -19.65 -5.46 14.70
C TYR A 104 -19.74 -3.98 15.10
N PRO A 105 -20.22 -3.67 16.33
CA PRO A 105 -20.35 -2.29 16.79
C PRO A 105 -19.03 -1.52 16.63
N ARG A 106 -19.10 -0.30 16.10
CA ARG A 106 -17.91 0.51 15.76
C ARG A 106 -16.96 0.66 16.93
N VAL A 107 -17.49 0.99 18.10
CA VAL A 107 -16.70 1.23 19.30
C VAL A 107 -15.91 0.00 19.72
N GLU A 108 -16.55 -1.18 19.70
CA GLU A 108 -15.92 -2.45 20.06
C GLU A 108 -14.88 -2.86 19.01
N TRP A 109 -15.21 -2.72 17.73
CA TRP A 109 -14.30 -3.03 16.64
C TRP A 109 -13.05 -2.15 16.67
N LEU A 110 -13.21 -0.83 16.80
CA LEU A 110 -12.09 0.08 16.87
C LEU A 110 -11.23 -0.21 18.10
N GLN A 111 -11.84 -0.43 19.27
CA GLN A 111 -11.09 -0.74 20.48
C GLN A 111 -10.29 -2.04 20.32
N LEU A 112 -10.88 -3.08 19.72
CA LEU A 112 -10.21 -4.34 19.44
C LEU A 112 -8.96 -4.18 18.56
N LEU A 113 -9.04 -3.34 17.52
CA LEU A 113 -7.89 -3.06 16.65
C LEU A 113 -6.79 -2.28 17.39
N LEU A 114 -7.17 -1.29 18.19
CA LEU A 114 -6.25 -0.48 18.99
C LEU A 114 -5.54 -1.33 20.05
N ASP A 115 -6.26 -2.25 20.71
CA ASP A 115 -5.69 -3.17 21.71
C ASP A 115 -4.67 -4.14 21.08
N ARG A 116 -4.80 -4.41 19.77
CA ARG A 116 -3.83 -5.16 18.96
C ARG A 116 -2.68 -4.30 18.42
N GLY A 117 -2.63 -3.01 18.77
CA GLY A 117 -1.54 -2.10 18.43
C GLY A 117 -1.68 -1.39 17.07
N ILE A 118 -2.84 -1.48 16.40
CA ILE A 118 -3.10 -0.69 15.20
C ILE A 118 -3.20 0.78 15.60
N ILE A 119 -2.51 1.65 14.86
CA ILE A 119 -2.57 3.10 15.05
C ILE A 119 -3.39 3.69 13.90
N ILE A 120 -4.38 4.53 14.25
CA ILE A 120 -5.21 5.23 13.27
C ILE A 120 -4.80 6.69 13.28
N GLY A 121 -4.02 7.08 12.26
CA GLY A 121 -3.41 8.39 12.14
C GLY A 121 -4.11 9.33 11.17
N ASN A 122 -5.12 8.87 10.42
CA ASN A 122 -5.90 9.72 9.51
C ASN A 122 -7.28 9.13 9.17
N PHE A 123 -8.08 9.91 8.45
CA PHE A 123 -9.42 9.51 8.00
C PHE A 123 -9.40 8.24 7.13
N TYR A 124 -8.42 8.10 6.22
CA TYR A 124 -8.41 6.97 5.29
C TYR A 124 -8.12 5.65 6.01
N GLU A 125 -7.21 5.65 6.97
CA GLU A 125 -6.98 4.51 7.86
C GLU A 125 -8.22 4.17 8.67
N TYR A 126 -8.90 5.19 9.23
CA TYR A 126 -10.15 5.00 9.95
C TYR A 126 -11.22 4.34 9.07
N ALA A 127 -11.46 4.91 7.89
CA ALA A 127 -12.43 4.42 6.92
C ALA A 127 -12.09 2.99 6.42
N SER A 128 -10.83 2.73 6.12
CA SER A 128 -10.33 1.41 5.73
C SER A 128 -10.60 0.36 6.81
N ASN A 129 -10.23 0.67 8.06
CA ASN A 129 -10.48 -0.21 9.20
C ASN A 129 -11.97 -0.45 9.46
N LEU A 130 -12.83 0.56 9.31
CA LEU A 130 -14.29 0.36 9.40
C LEU A 130 -14.85 -0.48 8.25
N SER A 131 -14.25 -0.39 7.05
CA SER A 131 -14.65 -1.16 5.88
C SER A 131 -14.31 -2.64 6.05
N ASN A 132 -13.24 -2.98 6.77
CA ASN A 132 -12.89 -4.37 7.10
C ASN A 132 -13.98 -5.12 7.90
N ARG A 133 -14.89 -4.42 8.59
CA ARG A 133 -16.07 -5.06 9.20
C ARG A 133 -17.03 -5.63 8.17
N HIS A 134 -17.17 -4.97 7.01
CA HIS A 134 -18.00 -5.49 5.92
C HIS A 134 -17.37 -6.74 5.33
N ALA A 135 -16.04 -6.77 5.26
CA ALA A 135 -15.28 -7.95 4.85
C ALA A 135 -15.51 -9.12 5.80
N LEU A 136 -15.41 -8.86 7.10
CA LEU A 136 -15.67 -9.88 8.11
C LEU A 136 -17.12 -10.39 8.06
N ALA A 137 -18.12 -9.52 7.88
CA ALA A 137 -19.51 -9.94 7.72
C ALA A 137 -19.74 -10.78 6.45
N LEU A 138 -19.09 -10.44 5.32
CA LEU A 138 -19.14 -11.28 4.12
C LEU A 138 -18.55 -12.67 4.40
N LEU A 139 -17.42 -12.74 5.11
CA LEU A 139 -16.80 -14.02 5.47
C LEU A 139 -17.72 -14.84 6.39
N GLU A 140 -18.31 -14.20 7.40
CA GLU A 140 -19.28 -14.82 8.32
C GLU A 140 -20.45 -15.47 7.58
N ASP A 141 -21.03 -14.74 6.61
CA ASP A 141 -22.19 -15.20 5.84
C ASP A 141 -21.85 -16.33 4.84
N ASN A 142 -20.57 -16.63 4.62
CA ASN A 142 -20.12 -17.57 3.60
C ASN A 142 -19.09 -18.58 4.15
N PRO A 143 -19.53 -19.62 4.89
CA PRO A 143 -18.66 -20.65 5.47
C PRO A 143 -17.63 -21.25 4.53
N ASN A 144 -18.03 -21.53 3.29
CA ASN A 144 -17.15 -22.06 2.24
C ASN A 144 -15.87 -21.23 2.04
N LEU A 145 -15.90 -19.92 2.29
CA LEU A 145 -14.73 -19.06 2.14
C LEU A 145 -13.69 -19.34 3.21
N TRP A 146 -14.09 -19.32 4.49
CA TRP A 146 -13.15 -19.53 5.59
C TRP A 146 -12.81 -21.01 5.82
N GLU A 147 -13.69 -21.94 5.44
CA GLU A 147 -13.38 -23.38 5.37
C GLU A 147 -12.40 -23.73 4.24
N SER A 148 -12.26 -22.86 3.23
CA SER A 148 -11.33 -23.08 2.11
C SER A 148 -9.92 -22.51 2.33
N GLY A 149 -9.74 -21.74 3.41
CA GLY A 149 -8.49 -21.04 3.71
C GLY A 149 -8.24 -19.82 2.83
N VAL A 150 -9.29 -19.06 2.52
CA VAL A 150 -9.18 -17.76 1.82
C VAL A 150 -8.29 -16.79 2.63
N LEU A 151 -7.62 -15.86 1.94
CA LEU A 151 -6.71 -14.85 2.52
C LEU A 151 -5.43 -15.41 3.16
N ASP A 152 -5.01 -16.61 2.75
CA ASP A 152 -3.87 -17.33 3.35
C ASP A 152 -4.04 -17.59 4.86
N ILE A 153 -5.28 -17.53 5.34
CA ILE A 153 -5.65 -17.92 6.70
C ILE A 153 -5.93 -19.42 6.66
N PRO A 154 -5.37 -20.24 7.59
CA PRO A 154 -5.65 -21.66 7.62
C PRO A 154 -7.16 -21.95 7.67
N PRO A 155 -7.65 -22.95 6.90
CA PRO A 155 -9.04 -23.34 6.98
C PRO A 155 -9.37 -23.88 8.37
N THR A 156 -10.58 -23.58 8.83
CA THR A 156 -11.11 -24.00 10.14
C THR A 156 -12.61 -24.21 10.03
N ASP A 157 -13.19 -24.96 10.97
CA ASP A 157 -14.63 -25.17 11.17
C ASP A 157 -15.22 -24.23 12.26
N ASP A 158 -14.38 -23.44 12.92
CA ASP A 158 -14.77 -22.50 13.97
C ASP A 158 -14.64 -21.05 13.51
N TRP A 159 -15.80 -20.38 13.43
CA TRP A 159 -15.88 -18.98 13.03
C TRP A 159 -15.05 -18.04 13.91
N GLU A 160 -15.07 -18.22 15.24
CA GLU A 160 -14.35 -17.32 16.14
C GLU A 160 -12.82 -17.48 16.00
N THR A 161 -12.34 -18.71 15.77
CA THR A 161 -10.94 -18.97 15.40
C THR A 161 -10.58 -18.28 14.09
N TYR A 162 -11.41 -18.39 13.05
CA TYR A 162 -11.14 -17.73 11.77
C TYR A 162 -11.13 -16.20 11.90
N LYS A 163 -12.12 -15.63 12.59
CA LYS A 163 -12.25 -14.20 12.85
C LYS A 163 -11.03 -13.64 13.58
N ALA A 164 -10.53 -14.35 14.59
CA ALA A 164 -9.30 -13.96 15.29
C ALA A 164 -8.09 -13.95 14.34
N ALA A 165 -7.93 -14.99 13.51
CA ALA A 165 -6.85 -15.06 12.53
C ALA A 165 -6.97 -13.98 11.44
N TYR A 166 -8.19 -13.61 11.04
CA TYR A 166 -8.43 -12.50 10.12
C TYR A 166 -8.00 -11.16 10.73
N ILE A 167 -8.34 -10.90 12.00
CA ILE A 167 -7.90 -9.69 12.69
C ILE A 167 -6.37 -9.67 12.81
N ASP A 168 -5.74 -10.79 13.14
CA ASP A 168 -4.28 -10.90 13.18
C ASP A 168 -3.65 -10.64 11.81
N LYS A 169 -4.30 -11.07 10.74
CA LYS A 169 -3.86 -10.76 9.37
C LYS A 169 -3.93 -9.27 9.06
N LEU A 170 -4.96 -8.56 9.52
CA LEU A 170 -5.06 -7.10 9.37
C LEU A 170 -3.92 -6.39 10.12
N VAL A 171 -3.58 -6.84 11.31
CA VAL A 171 -2.47 -6.30 12.11
C VAL A 171 -1.13 -6.53 11.39
N GLU A 172 -0.90 -7.74 10.86
CA GLU A 172 0.29 -8.08 10.08
C GLU A 172 0.46 -7.14 8.86
N ILE A 173 -0.63 -6.89 8.13
CA ILE A 173 -0.63 -5.99 6.96
C ILE A 173 -0.25 -4.57 7.39
N GLU A 174 -0.83 -4.03 8.47
CA GLU A 174 -0.53 -2.66 8.89
C GLU A 174 0.92 -2.50 9.38
N VAL A 175 1.45 -3.50 10.09
CA VAL A 175 2.87 -3.52 10.49
C VAL A 175 3.78 -3.56 9.26
N THR A 176 3.48 -4.45 8.31
CA THR A 176 4.27 -4.59 7.07
C THR A 176 4.26 -3.31 6.24
N LYS A 177 3.10 -2.63 6.15
CA LYS A 177 2.95 -1.34 5.48
C LYS A 177 3.87 -0.28 6.09
N ALA A 178 3.92 -0.17 7.42
CA ALA A 178 4.80 0.77 8.10
C ALA A 178 6.29 0.49 7.82
N GLU A 179 6.70 -0.78 7.79
CA GLU A 179 8.08 -1.18 7.47
C GLU A 179 8.47 -0.86 6.01
N ILE A 180 7.54 -1.08 5.07
CA ILE A 180 7.72 -0.75 3.65
C ILE A 180 7.86 0.77 3.48
N GLU A 181 7.04 1.57 4.16
CA GLU A 181 7.10 3.04 4.09
C GLU A 181 8.48 3.57 4.54
N VAL A 182 9.01 3.07 5.65
CA VAL A 182 10.36 3.41 6.13
C VAL A 182 11.43 3.02 5.09
N THR A 183 11.28 1.87 4.44
CA THR A 183 12.21 1.38 3.42
C THR A 183 12.17 2.24 2.16
N ILE A 184 10.98 2.70 1.74
CA ILE A 184 10.79 3.61 0.62
C ILE A 184 11.45 4.95 0.89
N GLU A 185 11.24 5.54 2.07
CA GLU A 185 11.87 6.83 2.43
C GLU A 185 13.40 6.73 2.44
N ARG A 186 13.96 5.67 3.02
CA ARG A 186 15.40 5.41 2.95
C ARG A 186 15.90 5.31 1.51
N SER A 187 15.16 4.64 0.64
CA SER A 187 15.53 4.48 -0.77
C SER A 187 15.47 5.82 -1.53
N LYS A 188 14.49 6.68 -1.24
CA LYS A 188 14.41 8.04 -1.79
C LYS A 188 15.64 8.87 -1.43
N GLU A 189 16.07 8.83 -0.17
CA GLU A 189 17.29 9.53 0.26
C GLU A 189 18.54 9.03 -0.46
N GLN A 190 18.66 7.71 -0.67
CA GLN A 190 19.78 7.12 -1.40
C GLN A 190 19.80 7.58 -2.87
N ILE A 191 18.64 7.66 -3.52
CA ILE A 191 18.51 8.15 -4.89
C ILE A 191 18.96 9.61 -4.99
N GLU A 192 18.54 10.49 -4.07
CA GLU A 192 18.96 11.89 -4.09
C GLU A 192 20.47 12.05 -3.87
N ARG A 193 21.09 11.24 -2.98
CA ARG A 193 22.55 11.24 -2.81
C ARG A 193 23.27 10.78 -4.09
N ALA A 194 22.79 9.71 -4.72
CA ALA A 194 23.35 9.21 -5.97
C ALA A 194 23.24 10.24 -7.10
N LYS A 195 22.13 10.96 -7.17
CA LYS A 195 21.92 12.06 -8.14
C LYS A 195 22.94 13.18 -7.98
N VAL A 196 23.22 13.60 -6.74
CA VAL A 196 24.26 14.61 -6.46
C VAL A 196 25.65 14.10 -6.88
N GLN A 197 25.96 12.83 -6.64
CA GLN A 197 27.22 12.21 -7.04
C GLN A 197 27.39 12.13 -8.56
N ILE A 198 26.32 11.84 -9.29
CA ILE A 198 26.29 11.83 -10.75
C ILE A 198 26.57 13.24 -11.30
N GLU A 199 25.96 14.27 -10.72
CA GLU A 199 26.20 15.66 -11.14
C GLU A 199 27.65 16.11 -10.87
N HIS A 200 28.25 15.69 -9.77
CA HIS A 200 29.68 15.93 -9.52
C HIS A 200 30.56 15.22 -10.56
N SER A 201 30.33 13.92 -10.77
CA SER A 201 31.06 13.13 -11.76
C SER A 201 30.96 13.72 -13.18
N LYS A 202 29.80 14.27 -13.54
CA LYS A 202 29.57 14.94 -14.81
C LYS A 202 30.44 16.19 -14.97
N LYS A 203 30.57 17.00 -13.92
CA LYS A 203 31.47 18.18 -13.91
C LYS A 203 32.93 17.76 -14.03
N ASP A 204 33.33 16.72 -13.33
CA ASP A 204 34.69 16.18 -13.39
C ASP A 204 35.03 15.69 -14.80
N LEU A 205 34.09 14.98 -15.45
CA LEU A 205 34.22 14.55 -16.85
C LEU A 205 34.30 15.74 -17.81
N GLU A 206 33.52 16.80 -17.60
CA GLU A 206 33.60 18.01 -18.42
C GLU A 206 34.97 18.68 -18.30
N HIS A 207 35.49 18.78 -17.07
CA HIS A 207 36.82 19.32 -16.81
C HIS A 207 37.93 18.47 -17.46
N ALA A 208 37.86 17.14 -17.31
CA ALA A 208 38.79 16.21 -17.97
C ALA A 208 38.75 16.36 -19.50
N ARG A 209 37.55 16.49 -20.09
CA ARG A 209 37.38 16.70 -21.53
C ARG A 209 38.04 18.00 -22.00
N LYS A 210 37.91 19.10 -21.24
CA LYS A 210 38.59 20.38 -21.54
C LYS A 210 40.11 20.25 -21.48
N GLN A 211 40.66 19.50 -20.52
CA GLN A 211 42.10 19.27 -20.43
C GLN A 211 42.62 18.45 -21.61
N ILE A 212 41.92 17.39 -22.01
CA ILE A 212 42.28 16.58 -23.18
C ILE A 212 42.31 17.45 -24.45
N ALA A 213 41.30 18.29 -24.66
CA ALA A 213 41.26 19.19 -25.82
C ALA A 213 42.46 20.14 -25.88
N ARG A 214 42.90 20.69 -24.73
CA ARG A 214 44.10 21.53 -24.64
C ARG A 214 45.37 20.75 -24.95
N ALA A 215 45.50 19.54 -24.42
CA ALA A 215 46.66 18.69 -24.69
C ALA A 215 46.76 18.31 -26.17
N GLN A 216 45.62 18.01 -26.82
CA GLN A 216 45.55 17.76 -28.25
C GLN A 216 45.98 18.98 -29.08
N ALA A 217 45.51 20.19 -28.73
CA ALA A 217 45.93 21.42 -29.41
C ALA A 217 47.44 21.70 -29.28
N ALA A 218 48.00 21.48 -28.08
CA ALA A 218 49.44 21.65 -27.86
C ALA A 218 50.29 20.66 -28.68
N LEU A 219 49.82 19.42 -28.83
CA LEU A 219 50.46 18.40 -29.67
C LEU A 219 50.45 18.76 -31.15
N GLU A 220 49.37 19.37 -31.66
CA GLU A 220 49.31 19.85 -33.05
C GLU A 220 50.29 21.01 -33.30
N HIS A 221 50.40 21.96 -32.36
CA HIS A 221 51.40 23.04 -32.46
C HIS A 221 52.86 22.54 -32.47
N LEU A 222 53.15 21.42 -31.81
CA LEU A 222 54.48 20.79 -31.83
C LEU A 222 54.80 20.07 -33.15
N LYS A 223 53.80 19.77 -33.99
CA LYS A 223 53.99 19.18 -35.32
C LYS A 223 54.25 20.24 -36.40
N GLU A 224 54.07 21.53 -36.11
CA GLU A 224 54.44 22.57 -37.08
C GLU A 224 55.97 22.62 -37.26
N PRO A 225 56.49 22.68 -38.50
CA PRO A 225 57.92 22.57 -38.74
C PRO A 225 58.67 23.74 -38.11
N MET A 226 59.69 23.45 -37.31
CA MET A 226 60.56 24.47 -36.75
C MET A 226 61.20 25.28 -37.90
N PRO A 227 61.16 26.63 -37.87
CA PRO A 227 61.72 27.44 -38.93
C PRO A 227 63.23 27.13 -39.09
N PRO A 228 63.75 27.10 -40.32
CA PRO A 228 65.13 26.71 -40.58
C PRO A 228 66.08 27.63 -39.80
N GLN A 229 66.83 27.03 -38.87
CA GLN A 229 67.90 27.72 -38.17
C GLN A 229 68.95 28.14 -39.19
N LYS A 230 69.18 29.45 -39.30
CA LYS A 230 70.24 29.99 -40.15
C LYS A 230 71.60 29.52 -39.61
N PRO A 231 72.46 28.93 -40.45
CA PRO A 231 73.80 28.56 -40.03
C PRO A 231 74.64 29.84 -39.78
N ASN A 232 75.35 29.84 -38.65
CA ASN A 232 76.42 30.81 -38.35
C ASN A 232 77.70 30.45 -39.10
#